data_AF-A0A1E3Y5V5-F1
#
_entry.id   AF-A0A1E3Y5V5-F1
#
_cell.length_a   1.000
_cell.length_b   1.000
_cell.length_c   1.000
_cell.angle_alpha   90.00
_cell.angle_beta   90.00
_cell.angle_gamma   90.00
#
_symmetry.space_group_name_H-M   'P 1'
#
loop_
_entity.id
_entity.type
_entity.pdbx_description
1 polymer ?
#
loop_
_entity_poly.entity_id
_entity_poly.type
_entity_poly.pdbx_seq_one_letter_code
_entity_poly.pdbx_strand_id
1 'polypeptide(L)'
;MDPREIERDRPEMPRGGRGGSDPERAVERTESRDPLTRELSLPRGRAREHVRSRDWEGELRGSEVRILATAGAFRVVPMDELRRPQDRPHVHRKDVERLRAEGLVRTTPYFVGRRQTTLVSLTERGRSVLDGARRDRGGESRQSFYAGLSKPRELAHDTRLHAAYRDASRKLEGRGLRVERVVLEEELKREYQRFLQEPNRGRRESSGRPGRTAEEIARWAHNHELPVIDDHVQFPDLRIECERDDGGREIEDVEVVTPHYRGAHAAAKVSAGFTRYGAVGARFGGSSGRGRGGRGRDVRLAEEMLS
;
A
#
# COMPACT_ATOMS: atom_id res chain seq x y z
N MET A 1 76.77 -20.10 -16.56
CA MET A 1 75.83 -21.03 -15.90
C MET A 1 75.12 -20.27 -14.80
N ASP A 2 73.79 -20.20 -14.90
CA ASP A 2 72.81 -20.05 -13.81
C ASP A 2 72.68 -21.42 -13.07
N PRO A 3 71.96 -21.68 -11.93
CA PRO A 3 71.02 -20.86 -11.15
C PRO A 3 70.92 -21.10 -9.61
N ARG A 4 69.91 -20.43 -8.98
CA ARG A 4 69.02 -20.80 -7.84
C ARG A 4 69.26 -20.07 -6.50
N GLU A 5 68.48 -19.05 -6.15
CA GLU A 5 67.09 -19.07 -5.62
C GLU A 5 66.94 -19.84 -4.29
N ILE A 6 66.76 -19.10 -3.18
CA ILE A 6 65.80 -19.43 -2.11
C ILE A 6 65.25 -18.10 -1.57
N GLU A 7 64.14 -17.65 -2.16
CA GLU A 7 63.23 -16.67 -1.55
C GLU A 7 62.64 -17.28 -0.27
N ARG A 8 62.67 -16.51 0.82
CA ARG A 8 61.99 -16.89 2.07
C ARG A 8 60.51 -16.58 1.95
N ASP A 9 59.71 -17.66 1.97
CA ASP A 9 58.27 -17.70 2.16
C ASP A 9 57.77 -16.65 3.16
N ARG A 10 56.98 -15.70 2.65
CA ARG A 10 56.02 -14.94 3.44
C ARG A 10 54.67 -15.67 3.33
N PRO A 11 54.05 -16.11 4.44
CA PRO A 11 52.72 -16.70 4.34
C PRO A 11 51.73 -15.62 3.87
N GLU A 12 51.16 -15.85 2.69
CA GLU A 12 50.04 -15.10 2.16
C GLU A 12 48.85 -15.22 3.10
N MET A 13 48.51 -14.11 3.75
CA MET A 13 47.23 -13.98 4.44
C MET A 13 46.11 -14.12 3.40
N PRO A 14 45.19 -15.09 3.55
CA PRO A 14 44.10 -15.25 2.61
C PRO A 14 43.25 -13.98 2.69
N ARG A 15 43.18 -13.27 1.56
CA ARG A 15 42.19 -12.22 1.34
C ARG A 15 40.81 -12.88 1.45
N GLY A 16 40.29 -12.88 2.67
CA GLY A 16 38.92 -13.28 2.97
C GLY A 16 38.02 -12.56 2.01
N GLY A 17 37.37 -13.34 1.14
CA GLY A 17 36.41 -12.85 0.18
C GLY A 17 35.39 -12.01 0.92
N ARG A 18 35.38 -10.70 0.62
CA ARG A 18 34.17 -9.91 0.82
C ARG A 18 33.10 -10.64 0.03
N GLY A 19 32.25 -11.38 0.74
CA GLY A 19 30.90 -11.69 0.31
C GLY A 19 30.14 -10.38 0.14
N GLY A 20 30.50 -9.63 -0.90
CA GLY A 20 29.67 -8.57 -1.42
C GLY A 20 28.46 -9.28 -1.98
N SER A 21 27.38 -9.31 -1.20
CA SER A 21 26.04 -9.52 -1.74
C SER A 21 25.90 -8.54 -2.90
N ASP A 22 25.94 -9.07 -4.12
CA ASP A 22 25.78 -8.30 -5.34
C ASP A 22 24.50 -7.46 -5.19
N PRO A 23 24.59 -6.12 -5.18
CA PRO A 23 23.42 -5.27 -5.00
C PRO A 23 22.37 -5.55 -6.08
N GLU A 24 22.76 -6.06 -7.25
CA GLU A 24 21.83 -6.46 -8.30
C GLU A 24 21.02 -7.70 -7.90
N ARG A 25 21.65 -8.75 -7.36
CA ARG A 25 20.94 -9.92 -6.80
C ARG A 25 20.09 -9.59 -5.57
N ALA A 26 20.52 -8.63 -4.74
CA ALA A 26 19.73 -8.18 -3.59
C ALA A 26 18.47 -7.40 -4.02
N VAL A 27 18.59 -6.57 -5.06
CA VAL A 27 17.45 -5.85 -5.66
C VAL A 27 16.49 -6.81 -6.34
N GLU A 28 16.98 -7.78 -7.14
CA GLU A 28 16.13 -8.81 -7.75
C GLU A 28 15.39 -9.67 -6.72
N ARG A 29 16.04 -10.05 -5.61
CA ARG A 29 15.38 -10.76 -4.50
C ARG A 29 14.31 -9.91 -3.81
N THR A 30 14.49 -8.59 -3.74
CA THR A 30 13.52 -7.66 -3.13
C THR A 30 12.34 -7.40 -4.06
N GLU A 31 12.59 -7.22 -5.36
CA GLU A 31 11.54 -7.03 -6.38
C GLU A 31 10.72 -8.31 -6.60
N SER A 32 11.34 -9.50 -6.49
CA SER A 32 10.66 -10.80 -6.52
C SER A 32 9.74 -11.05 -5.32
N ARG A 33 9.87 -10.25 -4.25
CA ARG A 33 9.12 -10.36 -3.00
C ARG A 33 8.11 -9.24 -2.76
N ASP A 34 7.95 -8.26 -3.65
CA ASP A 34 6.96 -7.20 -3.45
C ASP A 34 5.55 -7.81 -3.49
N PRO A 35 4.79 -7.78 -2.37
CA PRO A 35 3.48 -8.43 -2.27
C PRO A 35 2.51 -7.94 -3.33
N LEU A 36 2.63 -6.68 -3.76
CA LEU A 36 1.71 -6.07 -4.71
C LEU A 36 1.94 -6.54 -6.15
N THR A 37 3.12 -7.11 -6.48
CA THR A 37 3.47 -7.52 -7.85
C THR A 37 3.84 -9.00 -7.98
N ARG A 38 3.99 -9.72 -6.86
CA ARG A 38 4.38 -11.14 -6.83
C ARG A 38 3.42 -12.05 -7.60
N GLU A 39 2.14 -11.74 -7.58
CA GLU A 39 1.07 -12.49 -8.26
C GLU A 39 0.87 -12.11 -9.72
N LEU A 40 1.59 -11.09 -10.19
CA LEU A 40 1.48 -10.59 -11.55
C LEU A 40 2.50 -11.27 -12.47
N SER A 41 2.04 -11.75 -13.62
CA SER A 41 2.88 -12.09 -14.77
C SER A 41 3.23 -10.83 -15.57
N LEU A 42 3.86 -9.87 -14.90
CA LEU A 42 4.35 -8.63 -15.48
C LEU A 42 5.87 -8.49 -15.30
N PRO A 43 6.52 -7.62 -16.09
CA PRO A 43 7.95 -7.37 -16.01
C PRO A 43 8.38 -6.95 -14.61
N ARG A 44 9.55 -7.46 -14.17
CA ARG A 44 10.14 -7.15 -12.85
C ARG A 44 11.54 -6.56 -12.97
N GLY A 45 12.17 -6.69 -14.13
CA GLY A 45 13.52 -6.22 -14.38
C GLY A 45 13.59 -4.72 -14.68
N ARG A 46 14.81 -4.25 -14.91
CA ARG A 46 15.09 -2.87 -15.35
C ARG A 46 14.76 -2.67 -16.83
N ALA A 47 14.86 -3.72 -17.63
CA ALA A 47 14.52 -3.70 -19.05
C ALA A 47 13.00 -3.55 -19.22
N ARG A 48 12.61 -2.83 -20.26
CA ARG A 48 11.22 -2.82 -20.70
C ARG A 48 10.96 -4.10 -21.49
N GLU A 49 9.82 -4.71 -21.23
CA GLU A 49 9.37 -5.92 -21.86
C GLU A 49 7.94 -5.71 -22.37
N HIS A 50 7.61 -6.39 -23.46
CA HIS A 50 6.29 -6.25 -24.11
C HIS A 50 5.20 -6.85 -23.22
N VAL A 51 4.12 -6.09 -23.01
CA VAL A 51 2.98 -6.46 -22.19
C VAL A 51 1.72 -6.24 -23.00
N ARG A 52 0.86 -7.25 -23.02
CA ARG A 52 -0.44 -7.21 -23.69
C ARG A 52 -1.54 -7.54 -22.70
N SER A 53 -2.55 -6.69 -22.66
CA SER A 53 -3.79 -6.86 -21.93
C SER A 53 -4.97 -6.73 -22.90
N ARG A 54 -6.20 -6.91 -22.41
CA ARG A 54 -7.41 -6.82 -23.24
C ARG A 54 -7.55 -5.47 -23.95
N ASP A 55 -7.23 -4.37 -23.26
CA ASP A 55 -7.53 -3.00 -23.71
C ASP A 55 -6.27 -2.12 -23.86
N TRP A 56 -5.09 -2.72 -23.74
CA TRP A 56 -3.81 -2.03 -23.82
C TRP A 56 -2.65 -2.96 -24.19
N GLU A 57 -1.75 -2.46 -25.02
CA GLU A 57 -0.51 -3.12 -25.42
C GLU A 57 0.62 -2.07 -25.44
N GLY A 58 1.80 -2.45 -24.96
CA GLY A 58 2.96 -1.59 -24.89
C GLY A 58 4.09 -2.25 -24.11
N GLU A 59 5.10 -1.47 -23.72
CA GLU A 59 6.23 -1.99 -22.96
C GLU A 59 6.27 -1.43 -21.55
N LEU A 60 6.45 -2.31 -20.56
CA LEU A 60 6.61 -1.94 -19.15
C LEU A 60 7.91 -2.52 -18.59
N ARG A 61 8.47 -1.85 -17.59
CA ARG A 61 9.53 -2.39 -16.74
C ARG A 61 9.07 -2.53 -15.28
N GLY A 62 9.86 -3.21 -14.45
CA GLY A 62 9.50 -3.50 -13.06
C GLY A 62 9.12 -2.27 -12.22
N SER A 63 9.82 -1.14 -12.38
CA SER A 63 9.49 0.08 -11.62
C SER A 63 8.14 0.69 -12.02
N GLU A 64 7.76 0.58 -13.30
CA GLU A 64 6.47 1.05 -13.82
C GLU A 64 5.34 0.12 -13.31
N VAL A 65 5.54 -1.19 -13.36
CA VAL A 65 4.61 -2.19 -12.81
C VAL A 65 4.38 -1.98 -11.32
N ARG A 66 5.44 -1.71 -10.56
CA ARG A 66 5.34 -1.43 -9.12
C ARG A 66 4.51 -0.17 -8.84
N ILE A 67 4.70 0.89 -9.61
CA ILE A 67 3.89 2.11 -9.48
C ILE A 67 2.42 1.82 -9.76
N LEU A 68 2.11 1.05 -10.82
CA LEU A 68 0.74 0.65 -11.13
C LEU A 68 0.12 -0.15 -9.99
N ALA A 69 0.80 -1.18 -9.51
CA ALA A 69 0.31 -2.03 -8.42
C ALA A 69 0.14 -1.25 -7.11
N THR A 70 1.06 -0.33 -6.79
CA THR A 70 0.96 0.51 -5.59
C THR A 70 -0.20 1.49 -5.69
N ALA A 71 -0.33 2.22 -6.81
CA ALA A 71 -1.45 3.13 -7.01
C ALA A 71 -2.80 2.38 -7.02
N GLY A 72 -2.84 1.16 -7.57
CA GLY A 72 -4.00 0.30 -7.57
C GLY A 72 -4.38 -0.23 -6.19
N ALA A 73 -3.41 -0.64 -5.36
CA ALA A 73 -3.66 -1.21 -4.04
C ALA A 73 -4.17 -0.17 -3.04
N PHE A 74 -3.75 1.10 -3.17
CA PHE A 74 -4.09 2.18 -2.23
C PHE A 74 -5.06 3.23 -2.80
N ARG A 75 -5.59 3.02 -4.01
CA ARG A 75 -6.39 3.96 -4.84
C ARG A 75 -5.65 5.23 -5.28
N VAL A 76 -4.96 5.87 -4.34
CA VAL A 76 -4.26 7.13 -4.54
C VAL A 76 -3.00 7.18 -3.70
N VAL A 77 -1.90 7.61 -4.30
CA VAL A 77 -0.60 7.71 -3.62
C VAL A 77 0.05 9.04 -3.96
N PRO A 78 0.57 9.79 -2.98
CA PRO A 78 1.40 10.96 -3.26
C PRO A 78 2.65 10.56 -4.07
N MET A 79 2.95 11.30 -5.14
CA MET A 79 4.05 10.99 -6.06
C MET A 79 5.39 10.77 -5.35
N ASP A 80 5.69 11.58 -4.33
CA ASP A 80 6.95 11.49 -3.56
C ASP A 80 7.07 10.17 -2.78
N GLU A 81 5.95 9.49 -2.47
CA GLU A 81 5.95 8.20 -1.77
C GLU A 81 6.25 7.01 -2.67
N LEU A 82 6.06 7.14 -3.99
CA LEU A 82 6.38 6.12 -4.98
C LEU A 82 7.89 5.94 -5.18
N ARG A 83 8.71 6.82 -4.61
CA ARG A 83 10.16 6.73 -4.69
C ARG A 83 10.69 5.56 -3.88
N ARG A 84 11.40 4.63 -4.53
CA ARG A 84 12.20 3.60 -3.86
C ARG A 84 13.48 4.22 -3.27
N PRO A 85 13.91 3.83 -2.06
CA PRO A 85 15.15 4.34 -1.46
C PRO A 85 16.40 4.15 -2.33
N GLN A 86 16.43 3.07 -3.13
CA GLN A 86 17.56 2.69 -3.98
C GLN A 86 17.58 3.46 -5.32
N ASP A 87 16.45 4.05 -5.72
CA ASP A 87 16.35 4.77 -6.99
C ASP A 87 16.90 6.19 -6.88
N ARG A 88 17.42 6.70 -8.00
CA ARG A 88 17.73 8.13 -8.11
C ARG A 88 16.43 8.96 -7.95
N PRO A 89 16.50 10.17 -7.37
CA PRO A 89 15.31 10.95 -7.01
C PRO A 89 14.31 11.26 -8.13
N HIS A 90 14.69 11.18 -9.40
CA HIS A 90 13.84 11.52 -10.56
C HIS A 90 13.26 10.30 -11.29
N VAL A 91 13.68 9.07 -10.94
CA VAL A 91 13.26 7.86 -11.68
C VAL A 91 11.74 7.66 -11.61
N HIS A 92 11.17 7.68 -10.41
CA HIS A 92 9.72 7.52 -10.21
C HIS A 92 8.89 8.60 -10.93
N ARG A 93 9.40 9.84 -11.06
CA ARG A 93 8.68 10.92 -11.76
C ARG A 93 8.60 10.64 -13.26
N LYS A 94 9.72 10.22 -13.88
CA LYS A 94 9.75 9.81 -15.29
C LYS A 94 8.82 8.62 -15.55
N ASP A 95 8.71 7.70 -14.60
CA ASP A 95 7.84 6.52 -14.72
C ASP A 95 6.37 6.91 -14.65
N VAL A 96 6.01 7.76 -13.69
CA VAL A 96 4.65 8.31 -13.60
C VAL A 96 4.31 9.12 -14.86
N GLU A 97 5.23 9.94 -15.38
CA GLU A 97 5.02 10.72 -16.60
C GLU A 97 4.75 9.81 -17.81
N ARG A 98 5.52 8.73 -17.97
CA ARG A 98 5.31 7.76 -19.05
C ARG A 98 4.00 6.99 -18.88
N LEU A 99 3.74 6.43 -17.70
CA LEU A 99 2.50 5.71 -17.40
C LEU A 99 1.27 6.61 -17.62
N ARG A 100 1.39 7.91 -17.34
CA ARG A 100 0.35 8.90 -17.62
C ARG A 100 0.18 9.10 -19.12
N ALA A 101 1.27 9.22 -19.88
CA ALA A 101 1.23 9.36 -21.35
C ALA A 101 0.59 8.12 -22.02
N GLU A 102 0.80 6.93 -21.45
CA GLU A 102 0.17 5.67 -21.90
C GLU A 102 -1.29 5.51 -21.39
N GLY A 103 -1.75 6.43 -20.55
CA GLY A 103 -3.11 6.43 -20.00
C GLY A 103 -3.37 5.36 -18.92
N LEU A 104 -2.30 4.81 -18.33
CA LEU A 104 -2.37 3.78 -17.28
C LEU A 104 -2.54 4.37 -15.88
N VAL A 105 -2.06 5.60 -15.67
CA VAL A 105 -2.29 6.37 -14.43
C VAL A 105 -2.82 7.77 -14.74
N ARG A 106 -3.48 8.36 -13.75
CA ARG A 106 -3.88 9.77 -13.74
C ARG A 106 -3.12 10.49 -12.64
N THR A 107 -2.64 11.69 -12.96
CA THR A 107 -2.02 12.60 -11.99
C THR A 107 -2.96 13.76 -11.69
N THR A 108 -3.15 14.12 -10.43
CA THR A 108 -3.99 15.26 -10.02
C THR A 108 -3.24 16.12 -9.00
N PRO A 109 -3.16 17.44 -9.19
CA PRO A 109 -2.57 18.31 -8.17
C PRO A 109 -3.43 18.29 -6.91
N TYR A 110 -2.78 18.31 -5.74
CA TYR A 110 -3.45 18.32 -4.45
C TYR A 110 -2.71 19.21 -3.47
N PHE A 111 -3.45 19.95 -2.67
CA PHE A 111 -2.88 20.88 -1.70
C PHE A 111 -3.08 20.35 -0.29
N VAL A 112 -1.98 20.23 0.45
CA VAL A 112 -1.99 19.97 1.88
C VAL A 112 -1.52 21.25 2.56
N GLY A 113 -2.48 22.05 3.03
CA GLY A 113 -2.20 23.40 3.52
C GLY A 113 -1.57 24.26 2.41
N ARG A 114 -0.30 24.67 2.60
CA ARG A 114 0.43 25.51 1.62
C ARG A 114 1.32 24.71 0.66
N ARG A 115 1.42 23.39 0.83
CA ARG A 115 2.27 22.54 0.00
C ARG A 115 1.45 21.88 -1.09
N GLN A 116 1.86 22.08 -2.34
CA GLN A 116 1.35 21.34 -3.47
C GLN A 116 2.06 19.98 -3.53
N THR A 117 1.28 18.92 -3.71
CA THR A 117 1.73 17.57 -4.04
C THR A 117 0.98 17.07 -5.27
N THR A 118 1.53 16.06 -5.94
CA THR A 118 0.87 15.39 -7.06
C THR A 118 0.38 14.04 -6.58
N LEU A 119 -0.92 13.79 -6.71
CA LEU A 119 -1.50 12.49 -6.45
C LEU A 119 -1.48 11.64 -7.71
N VAL A 120 -1.19 10.35 -7.55
CA VAL A 120 -1.20 9.36 -8.62
C VAL A 120 -2.27 8.34 -8.31
N SER A 121 -3.19 8.12 -9.26
CA SER A 121 -4.25 7.10 -9.17
C SER A 121 -4.26 6.23 -10.41
N LEU A 122 -4.65 4.97 -10.26
CA LEU A 122 -4.75 4.03 -11.37
C LEU A 122 -5.98 4.38 -12.25
N THR A 123 -5.86 4.24 -13.57
CA THR A 123 -7.01 4.33 -14.48
C THR A 123 -7.68 2.97 -14.64
N GLU A 124 -8.89 2.92 -15.21
CA GLU A 124 -9.53 1.63 -15.54
C GLU A 124 -8.67 0.81 -16.51
N ARG A 125 -7.98 1.47 -17.45
CA ARG A 125 -7.03 0.81 -18.34
C ARG A 125 -5.83 0.25 -17.57
N GLY A 126 -5.23 1.03 -16.67
CA GLY A 126 -4.15 0.55 -15.81
C GLY A 126 -4.56 -0.64 -14.93
N ARG A 127 -5.80 -0.62 -14.43
CA ARG A 127 -6.39 -1.74 -13.70
C ARG A 127 -6.58 -2.97 -14.59
N SER A 128 -7.09 -2.81 -15.81
CA SER A 128 -7.24 -3.90 -16.78
C SER A 128 -5.90 -4.58 -17.08
N VAL A 129 -4.80 -3.82 -17.14
CA VAL A 129 -3.43 -4.38 -17.26
C VAL A 129 -3.06 -5.25 -16.06
N LEU A 130 -3.31 -4.79 -14.83
CA LEU A 130 -3.01 -5.56 -13.62
C LEU A 130 -3.91 -6.80 -13.49
N ASP A 131 -5.21 -6.65 -13.73
CA ASP A 131 -6.20 -7.72 -13.62
C ASP A 131 -5.97 -8.81 -14.69
N GLY A 132 -5.62 -8.40 -15.92
CA GLY A 132 -5.30 -9.32 -17.02
C GLY A 132 -3.96 -10.07 -16.85
N ALA A 133 -3.07 -9.58 -15.99
CA ALA A 133 -1.79 -10.20 -15.72
C ALA A 133 -1.77 -11.02 -14.41
N ARG A 134 -2.92 -11.27 -13.80
CA ARG A 134 -3.02 -12.15 -12.62
C ARG A 134 -2.62 -13.58 -13.00
N ARG A 135 -1.71 -14.17 -12.24
CA ARG A 135 -1.40 -15.61 -12.38
C ARG A 135 -2.56 -16.42 -11.82
N ASP A 136 -2.99 -17.45 -12.56
CA ASP A 136 -3.87 -18.50 -12.07
C ASP A 136 -3.14 -19.37 -11.04
N ARG A 137 -2.95 -18.82 -9.84
CA ARG A 137 -2.81 -19.65 -8.65
C ARG A 137 -4.21 -19.82 -8.10
N GLY A 138 -4.67 -21.07 -7.97
CA GLY A 138 -5.99 -21.44 -7.46
C GLY A 138 -6.22 -21.12 -5.98
N GLY A 139 -5.69 -20.01 -5.48
CA GLY A 139 -5.91 -19.50 -4.13
C GLY A 139 -6.92 -18.35 -4.10
N GLU A 140 -7.62 -18.23 -2.99
CA GLU A 140 -8.70 -17.25 -2.76
C GLU A 140 -8.19 -15.83 -2.47
N SER A 141 -6.98 -15.68 -1.91
CA SER A 141 -6.45 -14.40 -1.44
C SER A 141 -5.57 -13.73 -2.51
N ARG A 142 -6.17 -12.97 -3.42
CA ARG A 142 -5.43 -12.16 -4.40
C ARG A 142 -5.43 -10.68 -4.01
N GLN A 143 -4.38 -9.95 -4.37
CA GLN A 143 -4.36 -8.49 -4.21
C GLN A 143 -5.49 -7.86 -5.04
N SER A 144 -6.26 -6.97 -4.43
CA SER A 144 -7.25 -6.13 -5.11
C SER A 144 -6.61 -4.84 -5.62
N PHE A 145 -7.03 -4.41 -6.82
CA PHE A 145 -6.62 -3.16 -7.42
C PHE A 145 -7.84 -2.31 -7.76
N TYR A 146 -7.77 -1.04 -7.41
CA TYR A 146 -8.83 -0.06 -7.58
C TYR A 146 -8.43 0.98 -8.63
N ALA A 147 -9.41 1.49 -9.36
CA ALA A 147 -9.23 2.55 -10.35
C ALA A 147 -10.05 3.79 -9.97
N GLY A 148 -9.54 4.95 -10.37
CA GLY A 148 -10.19 6.24 -10.13
C GLY A 148 -9.85 6.86 -8.77
N LEU A 149 -10.35 8.07 -8.57
CA LEU A 149 -10.23 8.81 -7.30
C LEU A 149 -11.50 8.64 -6.49
N SER A 150 -11.33 8.43 -5.19
CA SER A 150 -12.40 8.50 -4.18
C SER A 150 -12.96 9.93 -4.06
N LYS A 151 -14.05 10.09 -3.30
CA LYS A 151 -14.65 11.42 -3.08
C LYS A 151 -13.65 12.36 -2.39
N PRO A 152 -13.73 13.70 -2.57
CA PRO A 152 -12.79 14.65 -1.97
C PRO A 152 -12.57 14.49 -0.46
N ARG A 153 -13.64 14.14 0.27
CA ARG A 153 -13.60 13.89 1.72
C ARG A 153 -12.77 12.66 2.09
N GLU A 154 -12.74 11.65 1.22
CA GLU A 154 -11.98 10.41 1.40
C GLU A 154 -10.53 10.58 0.95
N LEU A 155 -10.23 11.44 -0.04
CA LEU A 155 -8.86 11.66 -0.55
C LEU A 155 -7.87 12.08 0.54
N ALA A 156 -8.26 12.98 1.44
CA ALA A 156 -7.38 13.39 2.54
C ALA A 156 -6.97 12.21 3.43
N HIS A 157 -7.85 11.22 3.58
CA HIS A 157 -7.59 10.00 4.32
C HIS A 157 -6.77 9.01 3.48
N ASP A 158 -7.23 8.68 2.27
CA ASP A 158 -6.64 7.67 1.39
C ASP A 158 -5.16 7.96 1.07
N THR A 159 -4.80 9.24 0.91
CA THR A 159 -3.41 9.67 0.65
C THR A 159 -2.41 9.27 1.73
N ARG A 160 -2.86 8.86 2.92
CA ARG A 160 -2.01 8.44 4.04
C ARG A 160 -1.89 6.93 4.20
N LEU A 161 -2.74 6.15 3.52
CA LEU A 161 -2.80 4.69 3.66
C LEU A 161 -1.47 4.03 3.27
N HIS A 162 -0.89 4.45 2.14
CA HIS A 162 0.37 3.88 1.66
C HIS A 162 1.54 4.18 2.62
N ALA A 163 1.61 5.39 3.19
CA ALA A 163 2.60 5.71 4.21
C ALA A 163 2.44 4.86 5.48
N ALA A 164 1.21 4.69 5.97
CA ALA A 164 0.90 3.84 7.11
C ALA A 164 1.27 2.37 6.85
N TYR A 165 0.92 1.84 5.67
CA TYR A 165 1.34 0.53 5.21
C TYR A 165 2.86 0.39 5.21
N ARG A 166 3.61 1.33 4.63
CA ARG A 166 5.08 1.27 4.61
C ARG A 166 5.70 1.26 5.99
N ASP A 167 5.09 1.96 6.95
CA ASP A 167 5.56 1.97 8.33
C ASP A 167 5.23 0.64 9.05
N ALA A 168 4.04 0.09 8.81
CA ALA A 168 3.62 -1.19 9.35
C ALA A 168 4.45 -2.35 8.78
N SER A 169 4.61 -2.43 7.46
CA SER A 169 5.37 -3.47 6.79
C SER A 169 6.82 -3.52 7.26
N ARG A 170 7.47 -2.38 7.51
CA ARG A 170 8.83 -2.36 8.08
C ARG A 170 8.92 -2.99 9.47
N LYS A 171 7.89 -2.80 10.30
CA LYS A 171 7.83 -3.43 11.64
C LYS A 171 7.56 -4.93 11.53
N LEU A 172 6.66 -5.33 10.63
CA LEU A 172 6.33 -6.72 10.35
C LEU A 172 7.54 -7.49 9.81
N GLU A 173 8.26 -6.92 8.85
CA GLU A 173 9.52 -7.47 8.33
C GLU A 173 10.56 -7.63 9.44
N GLY A 174 10.67 -6.67 10.36
CA GLY A 174 11.55 -6.75 11.53
C GLY A 174 11.19 -7.88 12.51
N ARG A 175 9.94 -8.39 12.46
CA ARG A 175 9.45 -9.55 13.22
C ARG A 175 9.58 -10.87 12.45
N GLY A 176 10.12 -10.84 11.23
CA GLY A 176 10.20 -12.02 10.35
C GLY A 176 8.87 -12.38 9.68
N LEU A 177 7.92 -11.45 9.59
CA LEU A 177 6.65 -11.65 8.90
C LEU A 177 6.75 -11.16 7.45
N ARG A 178 6.26 -11.97 6.53
CA ARG A 178 6.16 -11.64 5.11
C ARG A 178 4.76 -11.15 4.81
N VAL A 179 4.63 -9.95 4.25
CA VAL A 179 3.34 -9.45 3.76
C VAL A 179 2.89 -10.28 2.56
N GLU A 180 1.64 -10.72 2.58
CA GLU A 180 0.99 -11.46 1.50
C GLU A 180 0.09 -10.54 0.66
N ARG A 181 -0.77 -9.74 1.31
CA ARG A 181 -1.60 -8.73 0.63
C ARG A 181 -2.06 -7.61 1.57
N VAL A 182 -2.59 -6.55 0.96
CA VAL A 182 -3.24 -5.43 1.65
C VAL A 182 -4.73 -5.41 1.32
N VAL A 183 -5.55 -5.28 2.35
CA VAL A 183 -7.02 -5.25 2.30
C VAL A 183 -7.48 -3.88 2.78
N LEU A 184 -8.23 -3.13 1.97
CA LEU A 184 -8.75 -1.82 2.40
C LEU A 184 -10.08 -1.97 3.13
N GLU A 185 -10.43 -1.00 3.98
CA GLU A 185 -11.72 -0.95 4.70
C GLU A 185 -12.93 -1.22 3.78
N GLU A 186 -12.91 -0.67 2.57
CA GLU A 186 -14.00 -0.86 1.61
C GLU A 186 -14.14 -2.31 1.15
N GLU A 187 -13.06 -3.08 1.07
CA GLU A 187 -13.11 -4.51 0.75
C GLU A 187 -13.84 -5.29 1.84
N LEU A 188 -13.45 -5.06 3.10
CA LEU A 188 -14.09 -5.65 4.27
C LEU A 188 -15.57 -5.24 4.38
N LYS A 189 -15.87 -3.95 4.16
CA LYS A 189 -17.25 -3.45 4.14
C LYS A 189 -18.07 -4.09 3.02
N ARG A 190 -17.51 -4.26 1.81
CA ARG A 190 -18.22 -4.91 0.70
C ARG A 190 -18.52 -6.38 1.01
N GLU A 191 -17.59 -7.09 1.66
CA GLU A 191 -17.81 -8.45 2.13
C GLU A 191 -18.89 -8.52 3.20
N TYR A 192 -18.82 -7.64 4.20
CA TYR A 192 -19.82 -7.53 5.25
C TYR A 192 -21.22 -7.24 4.69
N GLN A 193 -21.33 -6.26 3.78
CA GLN A 193 -22.60 -5.95 3.12
C GLN A 193 -23.14 -7.13 2.31
N ARG A 194 -22.26 -7.90 1.66
CA ARG A 194 -22.66 -9.13 0.95
C ARG A 194 -23.24 -10.16 1.92
N PHE A 195 -22.59 -10.38 3.06
CA PHE A 195 -23.06 -11.26 4.12
C PHE A 195 -24.43 -10.83 4.68
N LEU A 196 -24.62 -9.53 4.92
CA LEU A 196 -25.88 -8.97 5.40
C LEU A 196 -27.04 -9.17 4.40
N GLN A 197 -26.75 -9.09 3.11
CA GLN A 197 -27.75 -9.17 2.04
C GLN A 197 -27.92 -10.56 1.46
N GLU A 198 -27.06 -11.52 1.80
CA GLU A 198 -27.15 -12.90 1.31
C GLU A 198 -28.54 -13.54 1.54
N PRO A 199 -29.19 -13.41 2.72
CA PRO A 199 -30.54 -13.97 2.93
C PRO A 199 -31.62 -13.35 2.04
N ASN A 200 -31.38 -12.14 1.51
CA ASN A 200 -32.32 -11.39 0.67
C ASN A 200 -32.20 -11.75 -0.82
N ARG A 201 -31.15 -12.49 -1.23
CA ARG A 201 -30.95 -12.86 -2.64
C ARG A 201 -32.07 -13.76 -3.15
N GLY A 202 -32.66 -13.41 -4.29
CA GLY A 202 -33.71 -14.19 -4.95
C GLY A 202 -35.12 -14.01 -4.38
N ARG A 203 -35.33 -13.13 -3.39
CA ARG A 203 -36.67 -12.83 -2.85
C ARG A 203 -37.22 -11.52 -3.41
N ARG A 204 -38.32 -11.60 -4.17
CA ARG A 204 -39.03 -10.42 -4.73
C ARG A 204 -39.64 -9.52 -3.65
N GLU A 205 -39.93 -10.06 -2.46
CA GLU A 205 -40.56 -9.35 -1.34
C GLU A 205 -39.58 -9.11 -0.18
N SER A 206 -38.30 -8.89 -0.48
CA SER A 206 -37.36 -8.48 0.57
C SER A 206 -37.66 -7.06 1.03
N SER A 207 -37.78 -6.86 2.34
CA SER A 207 -38.00 -5.56 2.97
C SER A 207 -36.80 -4.59 2.82
N GLY A 208 -35.70 -5.04 2.20
CA GLY A 208 -34.44 -4.30 2.09
C GLY A 208 -33.65 -4.23 3.40
N ARG A 209 -34.24 -4.67 4.53
CA ARG A 209 -33.54 -4.77 5.81
C ARG A 209 -32.64 -6.01 5.82
N PRO A 210 -31.42 -5.92 6.40
CA PRO A 210 -30.57 -7.09 6.59
C PRO A 210 -31.34 -8.18 7.33
N GLY A 211 -31.34 -9.40 6.80
CA GLY A 211 -32.02 -10.54 7.41
C GLY A 211 -31.21 -11.23 8.51
N ARG A 212 -30.11 -10.62 8.96
CA ARG A 212 -29.14 -11.22 9.89
C ARG A 212 -29.44 -10.83 11.32
N THR A 213 -29.34 -11.80 12.22
CA THR A 213 -29.43 -11.60 13.68
C THR A 213 -28.11 -11.03 14.24
N ALA A 214 -28.17 -10.46 15.45
CA ALA A 214 -26.97 -9.99 16.16
C ALA A 214 -25.94 -11.11 16.38
N GLU A 215 -26.39 -12.34 16.66
CA GLU A 215 -25.52 -13.51 16.81
C GLU A 215 -24.80 -13.88 15.52
N GLU A 216 -25.49 -13.82 14.38
CA GLU A 216 -24.87 -14.06 13.07
C GLU A 216 -23.84 -12.99 12.73
N ILE A 217 -24.13 -11.72 13.04
CA ILE A 217 -23.19 -10.60 12.85
C ILE A 217 -21.96 -10.77 13.75
N ALA A 218 -22.15 -11.11 15.03
CA ALA A 218 -21.05 -11.35 15.96
C ALA A 218 -20.17 -12.54 15.52
N ARG A 219 -20.80 -13.62 15.03
CA ARG A 219 -20.07 -14.77 14.49
C ARG A 219 -19.29 -14.42 13.22
N TRP A 220 -19.89 -13.63 12.32
CA TRP A 220 -19.20 -13.14 11.13
C TRP A 220 -17.99 -12.30 11.53
N ALA A 221 -18.15 -11.34 12.44
CA ALA A 221 -17.06 -10.49 12.92
C ALA A 221 -15.96 -11.30 13.58
N HIS A 222 -16.30 -12.29 14.42
CA HIS A 222 -15.33 -13.20 15.03
C HIS A 222 -14.52 -13.98 13.99
N ASN A 223 -15.18 -14.57 12.99
CA ASN A 223 -14.53 -15.32 11.92
C ASN A 223 -13.61 -14.44 11.05
N HIS A 224 -13.84 -13.13 11.02
CA HIS A 224 -13.02 -12.17 10.30
C HIS A 224 -12.04 -11.45 11.23
N GLU A 225 -11.91 -11.86 12.50
CA GLU A 225 -11.05 -11.23 13.50
C GLU A 225 -11.30 -9.71 13.61
N LEU A 226 -12.57 -9.30 13.55
CA LEU A 226 -13.00 -7.91 13.65
C LEU A 226 -13.73 -7.65 14.99
N PRO A 227 -13.45 -6.53 15.68
CA PRO A 227 -14.12 -6.21 16.93
C PRO A 227 -15.54 -5.70 16.69
N VAL A 228 -16.44 -6.04 17.63
CA VAL A 228 -17.79 -5.49 17.72
C VAL A 228 -17.86 -4.56 18.93
N ILE A 229 -18.27 -3.32 18.71
CA ILE A 229 -18.39 -2.28 19.74
C ILE A 229 -19.75 -1.62 19.57
N ASP A 230 -20.51 -1.52 20.67
CA ASP A 230 -21.87 -0.98 20.67
C ASP A 230 -22.76 -1.62 19.57
N ASP A 231 -22.72 -2.95 19.47
CA ASP A 231 -23.43 -3.75 18.45
C ASP A 231 -23.03 -3.46 16.99
N HIS A 232 -21.91 -2.76 16.78
CA HIS A 232 -21.39 -2.42 15.46
C HIS A 232 -20.02 -3.04 15.21
N VAL A 233 -19.91 -3.79 14.10
CA VAL A 233 -18.63 -4.27 13.59
C VAL A 233 -17.76 -3.07 13.22
N GLN A 234 -16.55 -3.02 13.78
CA GLN A 234 -15.56 -2.01 13.45
C GLN A 234 -14.64 -2.50 12.35
N PHE A 235 -14.21 -1.61 11.48
CA PHE A 235 -13.31 -1.90 10.37
C PHE A 235 -12.05 -1.03 10.45
N PRO A 236 -10.85 -1.61 10.27
CA PRO A 236 -9.63 -0.83 10.15
C PRO A 236 -9.58 -0.12 8.79
N ASP A 237 -8.80 0.97 8.70
CA ASP A 237 -8.59 1.66 7.43
C ASP A 237 -7.91 0.77 6.38
N LEU A 238 -6.94 -0.03 6.83
CA LEU A 238 -6.34 -1.10 6.06
C LEU A 238 -5.97 -2.27 6.97
N ARG A 239 -5.98 -3.47 6.39
CA ARG A 239 -5.55 -4.73 6.99
C ARG A 239 -4.40 -5.29 6.18
N ILE A 240 -3.35 -5.74 6.85
CA ILE A 240 -2.20 -6.40 6.23
C ILE A 240 -2.25 -7.87 6.61
N GLU A 241 -2.41 -8.73 5.62
CA GLU A 241 -2.32 -10.17 5.81
C GLU A 241 -0.87 -10.60 5.63
N CYS A 242 -0.35 -11.34 6.61
CA CYS A 242 1.03 -11.75 6.68
C CYS A 242 1.15 -13.27 6.84
N GLU A 243 2.28 -13.79 6.40
CA GLU A 243 2.69 -15.17 6.61
C GLU A 243 4.03 -15.18 7.34
N ARG A 244 4.15 -16.04 8.34
CA ARG A 244 5.37 -16.35 9.06
C ARG A 244 6.14 -17.43 8.29
N ASP A 245 7.44 -17.55 8.55
CA ASP A 245 8.29 -18.54 7.86
C ASP A 245 7.85 -20.00 8.07
N ASP A 246 7.06 -20.30 9.12
CA ASP A 246 6.47 -21.61 9.39
C ASP A 246 5.11 -21.85 8.69
N GLY A 247 4.66 -20.89 7.88
CA GLY A 247 3.36 -20.91 7.21
C GLY A 247 2.19 -20.40 8.06
N GLY A 248 2.44 -20.01 9.32
CA GLY A 248 1.45 -19.38 10.18
C GLY A 248 0.97 -18.05 9.59
N ARG A 249 -0.34 -17.78 9.65
CA ARG A 249 -0.92 -16.53 9.17
C ARG A 249 -1.10 -15.55 10.32
N GLU A 250 -0.82 -14.28 10.07
CA GLU A 250 -1.08 -13.17 11.00
C GLU A 250 -1.76 -12.02 10.28
N ILE A 251 -2.58 -11.29 11.03
CA ILE A 251 -3.28 -10.10 10.57
C ILE A 251 -2.78 -8.90 11.36
N GLU A 252 -2.47 -7.81 10.65
CA GLU A 252 -2.20 -6.51 11.26
C GLU A 252 -3.25 -5.50 10.78
N ASP A 253 -4.15 -5.12 11.68
CA ASP A 253 -5.18 -4.11 11.44
C ASP A 253 -4.64 -2.71 11.76
N VAL A 254 -4.63 -1.86 10.75
CA VAL A 254 -3.97 -0.55 10.76
C VAL A 254 -5.01 0.56 10.71
N GLU A 255 -4.92 1.48 11.67
CA GLU A 255 -5.72 2.70 11.72
C GLU A 255 -4.83 3.93 11.51
N VAL A 256 -5.22 4.80 10.58
CA VAL A 256 -4.50 6.03 10.22
C VAL A 256 -4.98 7.18 11.10
N VAL A 257 -4.13 7.58 12.04
CA VAL A 257 -4.44 8.70 12.94
C VAL A 257 -4.01 10.02 12.30
N THR A 258 -4.93 10.98 12.23
CA THR A 258 -4.66 12.32 11.71
C THR A 258 -4.83 13.37 12.83
N PRO A 259 -4.05 14.46 12.86
CA PRO A 259 -4.13 15.46 13.94
C PRO A 259 -5.51 16.12 14.10
N HIS A 260 -6.34 16.11 13.06
CA HIS A 260 -7.67 16.71 13.02
C HIS A 260 -8.81 15.68 13.19
N TYR A 261 -8.48 14.42 13.51
CA TYR A 261 -9.45 13.37 13.78
C TYR A 261 -10.09 13.60 15.16
N ARG A 262 -11.01 14.56 15.24
CA ARG A 262 -11.82 14.84 16.44
C ARG A 262 -13.30 14.69 16.09
N GLY A 263 -13.90 13.59 16.52
CA GLY A 263 -15.33 13.29 16.38
C GLY A 263 -15.67 11.93 16.98
N ALA A 264 -16.95 11.61 17.13
CA ALA A 264 -17.44 10.36 17.74
C ALA A 264 -16.88 9.08 17.06
N HIS A 265 -16.58 9.12 15.76
CA HIS A 265 -15.89 8.04 15.04
C HIS A 265 -14.47 7.75 15.55
N ALA A 266 -13.79 8.73 16.15
CA ALA A 266 -12.49 8.53 16.79
C ALA A 266 -12.60 7.69 18.07
N ALA A 267 -13.71 7.80 18.81
CA ALA A 267 -13.87 7.08 20.08
C ALA A 267 -14.04 5.56 19.84
N ALA A 268 -14.91 5.17 18.89
CA ALA A 268 -15.14 3.76 18.54
C ALA A 268 -13.90 3.09 17.92
N LYS A 269 -13.15 3.82 17.09
CA LYS A 269 -11.91 3.30 16.50
C LYS A 269 -10.74 3.27 17.50
N VAL A 270 -10.75 4.13 18.51
CA VAL A 270 -9.76 4.08 19.60
C VAL A 270 -10.03 2.90 20.55
N SER A 271 -11.27 2.49 20.76
CA SER A 271 -11.61 1.30 21.56
C SER A 271 -11.45 -0.03 20.82
N ALA A 272 -11.38 -0.03 19.48
CA ALA A 272 -11.26 -1.22 18.65
C ALA A 272 -9.90 -1.94 18.70
N GLY A 273 -8.87 -1.38 19.34
CA GLY A 273 -7.59 -2.05 19.52
C GLY A 273 -6.69 -2.14 18.28
N PHE A 274 -7.07 -1.52 17.15
CA PHE A 274 -6.25 -1.48 15.92
C PHE A 274 -4.89 -0.80 16.15
N THR A 275 -3.85 -1.27 15.45
CA THR A 275 -2.53 -0.67 15.53
C THR A 275 -2.54 0.70 14.86
N ARG A 276 -2.17 1.72 15.62
CA ARG A 276 -2.21 3.11 15.14
C ARG A 276 -0.93 3.48 14.45
N TYR A 277 -1.08 4.03 13.25
CA TYR A 277 0.01 4.64 12.50
C TYR A 277 -0.34 6.10 12.26
N GLY A 278 0.46 7.00 12.85
CA GLY A 278 0.42 8.40 12.46
C GLY A 278 1.15 8.56 11.14
N ALA A 279 0.58 9.30 10.20
CA ALA A 279 1.34 9.72 9.03
C ALA A 279 2.47 10.65 9.51
N VAL A 280 3.69 10.11 9.65
CA VAL A 280 4.91 10.92 9.84
C VAL A 280 5.29 11.52 8.48
N GLY A 281 4.42 12.38 7.97
CA GLY A 281 4.68 13.24 6.82
C GLY A 281 5.40 14.50 7.28
N ALA A 282 6.72 14.51 7.10
CA ALA A 282 7.70 15.52 7.49
C ALA A 282 8.10 15.50 8.98
N ARG A 283 9.35 15.10 9.23
CA ARG A 283 10.08 15.61 10.39
C ARG A 283 10.05 17.14 10.28
N PHE A 284 9.31 17.77 11.17
CA PHE A 284 9.40 19.18 11.46
C PHE A 284 10.82 19.44 11.96
N GLY A 285 11.71 19.84 11.05
CA GLY A 285 13.00 20.41 11.41
C GLY A 285 12.74 21.76 12.05
N GLY A 286 12.69 21.80 13.38
CA GLY A 286 12.63 23.02 14.16
C GLY A 286 13.82 23.06 15.13
N SER A 287 14.97 23.54 14.64
CA SER A 287 15.98 24.05 15.55
C SER A 287 15.48 25.37 16.15
N SER A 288 15.40 25.40 17.48
CA SER A 288 15.54 26.56 18.38
C SER A 288 14.80 27.87 18.06
N GLY A 289 13.81 28.22 18.90
CA GLY A 289 13.33 29.60 19.02
C GLY A 289 12.23 29.77 20.08
N ARG A 290 12.58 30.34 21.24
CA ARG A 290 11.65 30.84 22.26
C ARG A 290 10.66 31.85 21.64
N GLY A 291 9.38 31.82 22.01
CA GLY A 291 8.46 32.91 21.66
C GLY A 291 6.96 32.67 21.87
N ARG A 292 6.50 32.96 23.09
CA ARG A 292 5.18 33.43 23.53
C ARG A 292 4.10 33.75 22.46
N GLY A 293 2.90 33.15 22.62
CA GLY A 293 1.62 33.88 22.54
C GLY A 293 0.71 33.68 21.30
N GLY A 294 -0.43 33.01 21.51
CA GLY A 294 -1.76 33.59 21.24
C GLY A 294 -2.38 33.57 19.82
N ARG A 295 -3.61 33.01 19.82
CA ARG A 295 -4.76 33.21 18.90
C ARG A 295 -4.85 32.32 17.65
N GLY A 296 -5.95 31.57 17.64
CA GLY A 296 -6.36 30.66 16.57
C GLY A 296 -6.70 31.36 15.26
N ARG A 297 -6.66 30.56 14.20
CA ARG A 297 -7.23 30.88 12.90
C ARG A 297 -8.00 29.68 12.38
N ASP A 298 -9.24 29.95 12.04
CA ASP A 298 -10.15 29.14 11.22
C ASP A 298 -9.44 28.54 10.00
N VAL A 299 -9.80 27.29 9.68
CA VAL A 299 -9.52 26.68 8.38
C VAL A 299 -10.82 26.05 7.87
N ARG A 300 -11.69 26.89 7.32
CA ARG A 300 -12.55 26.51 6.19
C ARG A 300 -11.73 26.80 4.94
N LEU A 301 -11.47 25.78 4.12
CA LEU A 301 -11.16 25.88 2.68
C LEU A 301 -10.75 24.48 2.19
N ALA A 302 -11.76 23.64 1.95
CA ALA A 302 -11.65 22.42 1.14
C ALA A 302 -12.85 22.25 0.19
N GLU A 303 -13.62 23.32 -0.06
CA GLU A 303 -14.87 23.24 -0.85
C GLU A 303 -14.94 24.14 -2.10
N GLU A 304 -13.85 24.77 -2.52
CA GLU A 304 -13.82 25.40 -3.85
C GLU A 304 -12.83 24.68 -4.75
N MET A 305 -13.25 24.45 -6.00
CA MET A 305 -12.53 23.89 -7.17
C MET A 305 -13.07 22.57 -7.74
N LEU A 306 -14.39 22.34 -7.63
CA LEU A 306 -15.13 21.51 -8.59
C LEU A 306 -16.42 22.23 -9.05
N SER A 307 -16.24 23.28 -9.84
CA SER A 307 -17.18 23.68 -10.91
C SER A 307 -16.42 23.66 -12.23
#